data_AF-A0A2E0K1P1-F1
#
_entry.id   AF-A0A2E0K1P1-F1
#
_cell.length_a   1.000
_cell.length_b   1.000
_cell.length_c   1.000
_cell.angle_alpha   90.00
_cell.angle_beta   90.00
_cell.angle_gamma   90.00
#
_symmetry.space_group_name_H-M   'P 1'
#
loop_
_entity.id
_entity.type
_entity.pdbx_description
1 polymer ?
#
loop_
_entity_poly.entity_id
_entity_poly.type
_entity_poly.pdbx_seq_one_letter_code
_entity_poly.pdbx_strand_id
1 'polypeptide(L)'
;MWRWIAAKGVRLFHLFIVIFLAFGWALPWPIAWWAHVVLTIITRLHWRFNNRTCILTSWEQQLLQNEQTEEHEEGWFIKEIAESLTGRRPSTKFIRSLMMYWSWTTAGISIIRIALN
;
A
#
# COMPACT_ATOMS: atom_id res chain seq x y z
N MET A 1 1.70 -13.02 23.48
CA MET A 1 2.73 -11.96 23.28
C MET A 1 3.36 -12.01 21.88
N TRP A 2 3.95 -13.13 21.46
CA TRP A 2 4.57 -13.27 20.13
C TRP A 2 3.68 -12.92 18.92
N ARG A 3 2.42 -13.36 18.92
CA ARG A 3 1.46 -13.06 17.84
C ARG A 3 1.21 -11.56 17.66
N TRP A 4 1.13 -10.82 18.76
CA TRP A 4 0.93 -9.38 18.75
C TRP A 4 2.16 -8.66 18.18
N ILE A 5 3.36 -9.08 18.59
CA ILE A 5 4.62 -8.55 18.05
C ILE A 5 4.69 -8.81 16.54
N ALA A 6 4.35 -10.03 16.11
CA ALA A 6 4.30 -10.39 14.70
C ALA A 6 3.28 -9.52 13.92
N ALA A 7 2.08 -9.32 14.47
CA ALA A 7 1.06 -8.47 13.85
C ALA A 7 1.55 -7.02 13.68
N LYS A 8 2.18 -6.45 14.72
CA LYS A 8 2.79 -5.11 14.63
C LYS A 8 3.93 -5.06 13.63
N GLY A 9 4.74 -6.13 13.52
CA GLY A 9 5.78 -6.26 12.50
C GLY A 9 5.21 -6.25 11.08
N VAL A 10 4.16 -7.04 10.82
CA VAL A 10 3.47 -7.06 9.52
C VAL A 10 2.88 -5.68 9.18
N ARG A 11 2.24 -5.03 10.16
CA ARG A 11 1.67 -3.69 9.98
C ARG A 11 2.74 -2.64 9.67
N LEU A 12 3.88 -2.69 10.36
CA LEU A 12 5.02 -1.80 10.13
C LEU A 12 5.62 -2.03 8.73
N PHE A 13 5.78 -3.29 8.33
CA PHE A 13 6.23 -3.63 6.98
C PHE A 13 5.26 -3.13 5.90
N HIS A 14 3.95 -3.28 6.13
CA HIS A 14 2.92 -2.75 5.24
C HIS A 14 3.01 -1.22 5.11
N LEU A 15 3.25 -0.51 6.23
CA LEU A 15 3.48 0.93 6.22
C LEU A 15 4.69 1.31 5.37
N PHE A 16 5.81 0.60 5.49
CA PHE A 16 6.99 0.86 4.66
C PHE A 16 6.72 0.65 3.18
N ILE A 17 6.00 -0.41 2.79
CA ILE A 17 5.60 -0.63 1.39
C ILE A 17 4.74 0.51 0.89
N VAL A 18 3.75 0.95 1.69
CA VAL A 18 2.85 2.05 1.32
C VAL A 18 3.63 3.36 1.14
N ILE A 19 4.52 3.70 2.07
CA ILE A 19 5.36 4.90 1.98
C ILE A 19 6.26 4.82 0.74
N PHE A 20 6.88 3.66 0.50
CA PHE A 20 7.74 3.47 -0.67
C PHE A 20 6.94 3.55 -1.97
N LEU A 21 5.75 2.97 -2.07
CA LEU A 21 4.90 3.12 -3.24
C LEU A 21 4.44 4.58 -3.43
N ALA A 22 4.24 5.34 -2.35
CA ALA A 22 3.84 6.73 -2.42
C ALA A 22 4.98 7.69 -2.84
N PHE A 23 6.22 7.44 -2.37
CA PHE A 23 7.33 8.39 -2.46
C PHE A 23 8.62 7.83 -3.08
N GLY A 24 8.68 6.54 -3.42
CA GLY A 24 9.88 5.88 -3.94
C GLY A 24 10.40 6.46 -5.25
N TRP A 25 9.49 7.04 -6.05
CA TRP A 25 9.83 7.80 -7.26
C TRP A 25 10.76 9.01 -7.00
N ALA A 26 10.71 9.60 -5.80
CA ALA A 26 11.49 10.78 -5.44
C ALA A 26 12.93 10.46 -5.04
N LEU A 27 13.24 9.20 -4.71
CA LEU A 27 14.59 8.76 -4.34
C LEU A 27 15.58 9.00 -5.49
N PRO A 28 16.88 9.24 -5.21
CA PRO A 28 17.85 9.57 -6.25
C PRO A 28 18.47 8.34 -6.95
N TRP A 29 18.21 7.12 -6.45
CA TRP A 29 18.89 5.92 -6.92
C TRP A 29 18.13 5.21 -8.05
N PRO A 30 18.78 4.83 -9.17
CA PRO A 30 18.12 4.11 -10.26
C PRO A 30 17.46 2.80 -9.85
N ILE A 31 18.09 2.05 -8.93
CA ILE A 31 17.53 0.80 -8.40
C ILE A 31 16.20 1.03 -7.68
N ALA A 32 16.03 2.18 -7.03
CA ALA A 32 14.80 2.52 -6.33
C ALA A 32 13.64 2.74 -7.32
N TRP A 33 13.91 3.34 -8.47
CA TRP A 33 12.89 3.54 -9.51
C TRP A 33 12.46 2.22 -10.13
N TRP A 34 13.40 1.33 -10.45
CA TRP A 34 13.10 -0.01 -10.94
C TRP A 34 12.24 -0.79 -9.94
N ALA A 35 12.66 -0.81 -8.67
CA ALA A 35 11.92 -1.44 -7.59
C ALA A 35 10.52 -0.81 -7.43
N HIS A 36 10.40 0.52 -7.52
CA HIS A 36 9.14 1.24 -7.42
C HIS A 36 8.14 0.86 -8.52
N VAL A 37 8.59 0.81 -9.77
CA VAL A 37 7.75 0.41 -10.92
C VAL A 37 7.30 -1.04 -10.77
N VAL A 38 8.24 -1.95 -10.51
CA VAL A 38 7.95 -3.39 -10.36
C VAL A 38 6.97 -3.61 -9.22
N LEU A 39 7.22 -3.01 -8.05
CA LEU A 39 6.36 -3.16 -6.89
C LEU A 39 4.97 -2.57 -7.11
N THR A 40 4.87 -1.46 -7.85
CA THR A 40 3.58 -0.87 -8.23
C THR A 40 2.76 -1.87 -9.06
N ILE A 41 3.36 -2.45 -10.11
CA ILE A 41 2.69 -3.45 -10.96
C ILE A 41 2.26 -4.67 -10.14
N ILE A 42 3.18 -5.23 -9.34
CA ILE A 42 2.90 -6.39 -8.48
C ILE A 42 1.75 -6.09 -7.53
N THR A 43 1.74 -4.91 -6.88
CA THR A 43 0.68 -4.53 -5.93
C THR A 43 -0.68 -4.41 -6.62
N ARG A 44 -0.72 -3.83 -7.83
CA ARG A 44 -1.97 -3.72 -8.61
C ARG A 44 -2.48 -5.09 -9.06
N LEU A 45 -1.60 -5.98 -9.51
CA LEU A 45 -1.95 -7.35 -9.86
C LEU A 45 -2.42 -8.13 -8.63
N HIS A 46 -1.70 -8.02 -7.52
CA HIS A 46 -2.06 -8.61 -6.24
C HIS A 46 -3.50 -8.24 -5.83
N TRP A 47 -3.86 -6.95 -5.85
CA TRP A 47 -5.24 -6.54 -5.56
C TRP A 47 -6.26 -7.06 -6.58
N ARG A 48 -5.88 -7.18 -7.85
CA ARG A 48 -6.79 -7.72 -8.88
C ARG A 48 -7.14 -9.19 -8.62
N PHE A 49 -6.18 -9.98 -8.16
CA PHE A 49 -6.35 -11.42 -7.90
C PHE A 49 -6.82 -11.75 -6.48
N ASN A 50 -6.57 -10.87 -5.52
CA ASN A 50 -6.86 -11.12 -4.10
C ASN A 50 -8.11 -10.37 -3.59
N ASN A 51 -9.20 -10.39 -4.37
CA ASN A 51 -10.47 -9.73 -4.02
C ASN A 51 -10.33 -8.27 -3.56
N ARG A 52 -9.37 -7.53 -4.14
CA ARG A 52 -9.02 -6.15 -3.76
C ARG A 52 -8.50 -5.99 -2.33
N THR A 53 -8.10 -7.06 -1.65
CA THR A 53 -7.55 -7.00 -0.29
C THR A 53 -6.02 -7.09 -0.32
N CYS A 54 -5.36 -6.42 0.64
CA CYS A 54 -3.91 -6.56 0.82
C CYS A 54 -3.61 -7.78 1.68
N ILE A 55 -2.69 -8.64 1.22
CA ILE A 55 -2.29 -9.86 1.96
C ILE A 55 -1.71 -9.52 3.34
N LEU A 56 -1.03 -8.38 3.47
CA LEU A 56 -0.45 -7.93 4.73
C LEU A 56 -1.53 -7.56 5.74
N THR A 57 -2.63 -6.93 5.29
CA THR A 57 -3.81 -6.68 6.15
C THR A 57 -4.44 -8.01 6.55
N SER A 58 -4.56 -8.96 5.62
CA SER A 58 -5.10 -10.28 5.92
C SER A 58 -4.29 -11.01 6.99
N TRP A 59 -2.96 -11.00 6.87
CA TRP A 59 -2.04 -11.59 7.86
C TRP A 59 -2.10 -10.88 9.21
N GLU A 60 -2.18 -9.55 9.24
CA GLU A 60 -2.35 -8.79 10.48
C GLU A 60 -3.61 -9.25 11.23
N GLN A 61 -4.77 -9.31 10.56
CA GLN A 61 -6.03 -9.73 11.18
C GLN A 61 -6.00 -11.20 11.62
N GLN A 62 -5.41 -12.10 10.82
CA GLN A 62 -5.23 -13.51 11.18
C GLN A 62 -4.35 -13.68 12.44
N LEU A 63 -3.26 -12.91 12.53
CA LEU A 63 -2.38 -12.93 13.69
C LEU A 63 -3.08 -12.42 14.95
N LEU A 64 -3.95 -11.41 14.80
CA LEU A 64 -4.76 -10.83 15.87
C LEU A 64 -6.03 -11.62 16.21
N GLN A 65 -6.37 -12.66 15.44
CA GLN A 65 -7.62 -13.45 15.59
C GLN A 65 -8.90 -12.61 15.43
N ASN A 66 -8.83 -11.54 14.65
CA ASN A 66 -9.99 -10.74 14.31
C ASN A 66 -10.69 -11.32 13.08
N GLU A 67 -12.02 -11.20 13.03
CA GLU A 67 -12.77 -11.51 11.80
C GLU A 67 -12.40 -10.52 10.70
N GLN A 68 -12.07 -11.07 9.52
CA GLN A 68 -11.94 -10.26 8.31
C GLN A 68 -13.33 -9.87 7.84
N THR A 69 -13.72 -8.62 8.14
CA THR A 69 -14.96 -8.04 7.61
C THR A 69 -14.76 -7.57 6.17
N GLU A 70 -15.86 -7.50 5.40
CA GLU A 70 -15.88 -6.97 4.02
C GLU A 70 -15.33 -5.54 3.91
N GLU A 71 -15.18 -4.80 5.01
CA GLU A 71 -14.60 -3.46 5.00
C GLU A 71 -13.10 -3.42 4.66
N HIS A 72 -12.37 -4.54 4.75
CA HIS A 72 -10.91 -4.62 4.50
C HIS A 72 -10.51 -4.59 3.01
N GLU A 73 -11.26 -3.87 2.18
CA GLU A 73 -10.98 -3.70 0.75
C GLU A 73 -9.80 -2.76 0.46
N GLU A 74 -9.48 -2.59 -0.83
CA GLU A 74 -8.42 -1.75 -1.37
C GLU A 74 -8.48 -0.34 -0.76
N GLY A 75 -7.36 0.06 -0.15
CA GLY A 75 -7.24 1.35 0.52
C GLY A 75 -7.75 1.39 1.95
N TRP A 76 -8.19 0.28 2.55
CA TRP A 76 -8.52 0.22 3.98
C TRP A 76 -7.38 0.73 4.87
N PHE A 77 -6.16 0.28 4.62
CA PHE A 77 -4.99 0.73 5.39
C PHE A 77 -4.71 2.24 5.22
N ILE A 78 -4.95 2.79 4.03
CA ILE A 78 -4.83 4.23 3.77
C ILE A 78 -5.92 5.01 4.49
N LYS A 79 -7.15 4.48 4.56
CA LYS A 79 -8.23 5.09 5.35
C LYS A 79 -7.89 5.12 6.82
N GLU A 80 -7.32 4.04 7.36
CA GLU A 80 -6.92 3.96 8.76
C GLU A 80 -5.81 4.98 9.08
N ILE A 81 -4.83 5.13 8.17
CA ILE A 81 -3.82 6.20 8.27
C ILE A 81 -4.50 7.58 8.22
N ALA A 82 -5.37 7.84 7.23
CA ALA A 82 -6.05 9.13 7.08
C ALA A 82 -6.91 9.47 8.30
N GLU A 83 -7.64 8.49 8.83
CA GLU A 83 -8.44 8.61 10.05
C GLU A 83 -7.56 8.90 11.27
N SER A 84 -6.43 8.21 11.41
CA SER A 84 -5.49 8.47 12.51
C SER A 84 -4.85 9.86 12.47
N LEU A 85 -4.67 10.44 11.27
CA LEU A 85 -4.04 11.76 11.08
C LEU A 85 -5.05 12.91 11.12
N THR A 86 -6.26 12.70 10.59
CA THR A 86 -7.24 13.78 10.36
C THR A 86 -8.49 13.66 11.24
N GLY A 87 -8.66 12.54 11.95
CA GLY A 87 -9.87 12.21 12.70
C GLY A 87 -11.10 11.90 11.84
N ARG A 88 -10.95 11.82 10.51
CA ARG A 88 -12.05 11.55 9.56
C ARG A 88 -11.69 10.39 8.65
N ARG A 89 -12.63 9.46 8.47
CA ARG A 89 -12.48 8.32 7.56
C ARG A 89 -12.97 8.71 6.15
N PRO A 90 -12.08 8.81 5.16
CA PRO A 90 -12.47 9.15 3.79
C PRO A 90 -13.22 8.00 3.10
N SER A 91 -14.04 8.33 2.10
CA SER A 91 -14.85 7.33 1.39
C SER A 91 -14.00 6.35 0.59
N THR A 92 -14.47 5.10 0.47
CA THR A 92 -13.79 4.03 -0.29
C THR A 92 -13.54 4.42 -1.73
N LYS A 93 -14.53 5.01 -2.40
CA LYS A 93 -14.41 5.43 -3.80
C LYS A 93 -13.32 6.48 -3.97
N PHE A 94 -13.27 7.48 -3.09
CA PHE A 94 -12.26 8.53 -3.14
C PHE A 94 -10.85 7.97 -2.98
N ILE A 95 -10.61 7.19 -1.92
CA ILE A 95 -9.28 6.61 -1.64
C ILE A 95 -8.82 5.70 -2.78
N ARG A 96 -9.72 4.88 -3.33
CA ARG A 96 -9.39 3.98 -4.43
C ARG A 96 -9.01 4.73 -5.71
N SER A 97 -9.76 5.78 -6.07
CA SER A 97 -9.41 6.64 -7.19
C SER A 97 -8.08 7.35 -6.96
N LEU A 98 -7.89 7.94 -5.77
CA LEU A 98 -6.65 8.61 -5.39
C LEU A 98 -5.44 7.67 -5.52
N MET A 99 -5.53 6.47 -4.94
CA MET A 99 -4.46 5.47 -5.02
C MET A 99 -4.20 5.03 -6.45
N MET A 100 -5.24 4.83 -7.26
CA MET A 100 -5.09 4.46 -8.66
C MET A 100 -4.36 5.55 -9.46
N TYR A 101 -4.81 6.80 -9.40
CA TYR A 101 -4.15 7.89 -10.12
C TYR A 101 -2.73 8.12 -9.59
N TRP A 102 -2.55 8.19 -8.27
CA TRP A 102 -1.26 8.41 -7.64
C TRP A 102 -0.23 7.32 -8.02
N SER A 103 -0.62 6.05 -7.94
CA SER A 103 0.28 4.93 -8.25
C SER A 103 0.76 4.98 -9.71
N TRP A 104 -0.14 5.24 -10.67
CA TRP A 104 0.26 5.32 -12.08
C TRP A 104 1.04 6.59 -12.41
N THR A 105 0.68 7.74 -11.83
CA THR A 105 1.44 8.99 -12.02
C THR A 105 2.87 8.82 -11.51
N THR A 106 3.05 8.30 -10.29
CA THR A 106 4.38 8.14 -9.69
C THR A 106 5.21 7.05 -10.37
N ALA A 107 4.59 5.94 -10.81
CA ALA A 107 5.27 4.95 -11.63
C ALA A 107 5.71 5.53 -12.98
N GLY A 108 4.88 6.37 -13.62
CA GLY A 108 5.25 7.10 -14.83
C GLY A 108 6.48 7.99 -14.63
N ILE A 109 6.55 8.72 -13.51
CA ILE A 109 7.73 9.52 -13.16
C ILE A 109 8.96 8.64 -12.98
N SER A 110 8.84 7.50 -12.29
CA SER A 110 9.93 6.53 -12.14
C SER A 110 10.41 6.00 -13.49
N ILE A 111 9.51 5.66 -14.41
CA ILE A 111 9.84 5.21 -15.78
C ILE A 111 10.59 6.30 -16.55
N ILE A 112 10.12 7.55 -16.49
CA ILE A 112 10.79 8.69 -17.14
C ILE A 112 12.20 8.86 -16.57
N ARG A 113 12.37 8.78 -15.24
CA ARG A 113 13.68 8.88 -14.59
C ARG A 113 14.63 7.75 -15.00
N ILE A 114 14.13 6.52 -15.14
CA ILE A 114 14.89 5.38 -15.64
C ILE A 114 15.31 5.62 -17.10
N ALA A 115 14.44 6.17 -17.93
CA ALA A 115 14.72 6.40 -19.35
C ALA A 115 15.71 7.55 -19.61
N LEU A 116 15.82 8.51 -18.68
CA LEU A 116 16.68 9.69 -18.80
C LEU A 116 18.06 9.54 -18.13
N ASN A 117 18.32 8.46 -17.40
CA ASN A 117 19.63 8.12 -16.82
C ASN A 117 20.29 7.00 -17.59
#